data_AF-A0A944ZCF7-F1
#
_entry.id   AF-A0A944ZCF7-F1
#
_cell.length_a   1.000
_cell.length_b   1.000
_cell.length_c   1.000
_cell.angle_alpha   90.00
_cell.angle_beta   90.00
_cell.angle_gamma   90.00
#
_symmetry.space_group_name_H-M   'P 1'
#
loop_
_entity.id
_entity.type
_entity.pdbx_description
1 polymer ?
#
loop_
_entity_poly.entity_id
_entity_poly.type
_entity_poly.pdbx_seq_one_letter_code
_entity_poly.pdbx_strand_id
1 'polypeptide(L)'
;MIDKRSTAKDGQRGFTLVELLVVVGILAALAAVVVPNVGRFAGSGDAAANSTEAATVQAAMDLYMADTSSLAVTANAVATGDFTVSDPVLSPAYLRQNPTKCTYTWDVAGLATQVACP
;
A
#
# COMPACT_ATOMS: atom_id res chain seq x y z
N MET A 1 70.50 27.42 -3.34
CA MET A 1 69.48 26.88 -2.41
C MET A 1 68.27 26.52 -3.25
N ILE A 2 68.17 25.26 -3.71
CA ILE A 2 67.08 24.76 -4.54
C ILE A 2 66.66 23.43 -3.93
N ASP A 3 65.52 23.42 -3.26
CA ASP A 3 64.89 22.22 -2.69
C ASP A 3 64.06 21.51 -3.76
N LYS A 4 64.39 20.23 -3.97
CA LYS A 4 63.83 19.35 -4.98
C LYS A 4 62.48 18.82 -4.47
N ARG A 5 61.36 19.42 -4.91
CA ARG A 5 60.01 18.90 -4.62
C ARG A 5 59.77 17.60 -5.42
N SER A 6 59.84 16.47 -4.73
CA SER A 6 59.38 15.17 -5.24
C SER A 6 57.85 15.11 -5.13
N THR A 7 57.17 15.23 -6.27
CA THR A 7 55.72 15.00 -6.38
C THR A 7 55.46 13.49 -6.39
N ALA A 8 54.98 12.94 -5.28
CA ALA A 8 54.48 11.57 -5.23
C ALA A 8 53.29 11.46 -6.18
N LYS A 9 53.46 10.74 -7.29
CA LYS A 9 52.34 10.31 -8.13
C LYS A 9 51.65 9.18 -7.40
N ASP A 10 50.53 9.48 -6.75
CA ASP A 10 49.61 8.47 -6.24
C ASP A 10 49.13 7.63 -7.43
N GLY A 11 49.57 6.37 -7.46
CA GLY A 11 49.24 5.43 -8.51
C GLY A 11 47.74 5.16 -8.50
N GLN A 12 47.06 5.60 -9.57
CA GLN A 12 45.67 5.23 -9.83
C GLN A 12 45.63 3.71 -10.09
N ARG A 13 45.31 2.95 -9.04
CA ARG A 13 45.03 1.53 -9.12
C ARG A 13 43.68 1.37 -9.83
N GLY A 14 43.72 1.03 -11.11
CA GLY A 14 42.52 0.67 -11.86
C GLY A 14 41.93 -0.64 -11.33
N PHE A 15 40.60 -0.71 -11.27
CA PHE A 15 39.85 -1.94 -10.99
C PHE A 15 40.25 -3.03 -11.98
N THR A 16 40.45 -4.26 -11.49
CA THR A 16 40.70 -5.39 -12.38
C THR A 16 39.38 -5.88 -13.00
N LEU A 17 39.41 -6.35 -14.25
CA LEU A 17 38.20 -6.88 -14.92
C LEU A 17 37.60 -8.06 -14.15
N VAL A 18 38.45 -8.88 -13.54
CA VAL A 18 38.05 -10.04 -12.74
C VAL A 18 37.28 -9.60 -11.49
N GLU A 19 37.71 -8.52 -10.85
CA GLU A 19 37.06 -7.97 -9.66
C GLU A 19 35.65 -7.46 -9.98
N LEU A 20 35.48 -6.78 -11.12
CA LEU A 20 34.15 -6.37 -11.57
C LEU A 20 33.27 -7.57 -11.97
N LEU A 21 33.85 -8.60 -12.60
CA LEU A 21 33.13 -9.82 -12.99
C LEU A 21 32.58 -10.59 -11.79
N VAL A 22 33.38 -10.75 -10.73
CA VAL A 22 32.92 -11.44 -9.50
C VAL A 22 31.82 -10.63 -8.81
N VAL A 23 31.93 -9.29 -8.76
CA VAL A 23 30.92 -8.43 -8.15
C VAL A 23 29.57 -8.53 -8.86
N VAL A 24 29.55 -8.39 -10.19
CA VAL A 24 28.28 -8.51 -10.94
C VAL A 24 27.71 -9.94 -10.87
N GLY A 25 28.57 -10.96 -10.77
CA GLY A 25 28.15 -12.34 -10.52
C GLY A 25 27.45 -12.52 -9.17
N ILE A 26 28.00 -11.95 -8.10
CA ILE A 26 27.36 -11.98 -6.76
C ILE A 26 26.04 -11.17 -6.79
N LEU A 27 26.03 -9.98 -7.40
CA LEU A 27 24.82 -9.16 -7.51
C LEU A 27 23.71 -9.89 -8.30
N ALA A 28 24.06 -10.59 -9.38
CA ALA A 28 23.10 -11.39 -10.15
C ALA A 28 22.53 -12.55 -9.31
N ALA A 29 23.38 -13.24 -8.54
CA ALA A 29 22.95 -14.32 -7.66
C ALA A 29 22.01 -13.82 -6.53
N LEU A 30 22.35 -12.68 -5.90
CA LEU A 30 21.50 -12.07 -4.87
C LEU A 30 20.16 -11.59 -5.44
N ALA A 31 20.18 -10.93 -6.61
CA ALA A 31 18.97 -10.46 -7.27
C ALA A 31 18.00 -11.62 -7.61
N ALA A 32 18.53 -12.77 -8.04
CA ALA A 32 17.71 -13.94 -8.36
C ALA A 32 16.89 -14.47 -7.17
N VAL A 33 17.39 -14.34 -5.94
CA VAL A 33 16.69 -14.80 -4.72
C VAL A 33 15.78 -13.72 -4.14
N VAL A 34 16.18 -12.44 -4.17
CA VAL A 34 15.44 -11.35 -3.50
C VAL A 34 14.19 -10.92 -4.27
N VAL A 35 14.27 -10.81 -5.61
CA VAL A 35 13.17 -10.31 -6.45
C VAL A 35 11.84 -11.08 -6.26
N PRO A 36 11.78 -12.42 -6.25
CA PRO A 36 10.50 -13.13 -6.07
C PRO A 36 9.87 -12.92 -4.68
N ASN A 37 10.67 -12.66 -3.65
CA ASN A 37 10.17 -12.45 -2.29
C ASN A 37 9.53 -11.07 -2.10
N VAL A 38 10.10 -10.02 -2.69
CA VAL A 38 9.57 -8.65 -2.59
C VAL A 38 8.20 -8.52 -3.26
N GLY A 39 8.02 -9.15 -4.43
CA GLY A 39 6.73 -9.11 -5.14
C GLY A 39 5.58 -9.74 -4.35
N ARG A 40 5.83 -10.83 -3.62
CA ARG A 40 4.81 -11.49 -2.77
C ARG A 40 4.46 -10.66 -1.54
N PHE A 41 5.44 -9.99 -0.94
CA PHE A 41 5.23 -9.18 0.25
C PHE A 41 4.37 -7.94 -0.05
N ALA A 42 4.59 -7.31 -1.21
CA ALA A 42 3.76 -6.19 -1.67
C ALA A 42 2.28 -6.59 -1.80
N GLY A 43 1.97 -7.66 -2.55
CA GLY A 43 0.58 -8.09 -2.74
C GLY A 43 -0.12 -8.59 -1.47
N SER A 44 0.61 -9.19 -0.53
CA SER A 44 0.03 -9.58 0.78
C SER A 44 -0.29 -8.37 1.65
N GLY A 45 0.49 -7.29 1.56
CA GLY A 45 0.22 -6.04 2.27
C GLY A 45 -1.07 -5.38 1.80
N ASP A 46 -1.27 -5.34 0.48
CA ASP A 46 -2.47 -4.76 -0.12
C ASP A 46 -3.73 -5.55 0.27
N ALA A 47 -3.69 -6.88 0.21
CA ALA A 47 -4.82 -7.71 0.63
C ALA A 47 -5.20 -7.50 2.11
N ALA A 48 -4.20 -7.41 2.99
CA ALA A 48 -4.42 -7.16 4.42
C ALA A 48 -5.00 -5.75 4.65
N ALA A 49 -4.48 -4.73 3.95
CA ALA A 49 -4.99 -3.37 4.00
C ALA A 49 -6.45 -3.30 3.54
N ASN A 50 -6.78 -3.93 2.42
CA ASN A 50 -8.14 -3.98 1.87
C ASN A 50 -9.13 -4.67 2.83
N SER A 51 -8.71 -5.74 3.50
CA SER A 51 -9.54 -6.40 4.51
C SER A 51 -9.78 -5.54 5.76
N THR A 52 -8.77 -4.78 6.17
CA THR A 52 -8.85 -3.86 7.32
C THR A 52 -9.77 -2.67 7.00
N GLU A 53 -9.68 -2.16 5.77
CA GLU A 53 -10.58 -1.11 5.29
C GLU A 53 -12.03 -1.58 5.28
N ALA A 54 -12.31 -2.79 4.77
CA ALA A 54 -13.65 -3.36 4.78
C ALA A 54 -14.25 -3.45 6.21
N ALA A 55 -13.45 -3.90 7.17
CA ALA A 55 -13.85 -3.94 8.59
C ALA A 55 -14.11 -2.53 9.15
N THR A 56 -13.34 -1.53 8.72
CA THR A 56 -13.52 -0.13 9.12
C THR A 56 -14.81 0.46 8.56
N VAL A 57 -15.13 0.15 7.29
CA VAL A 57 -16.39 0.57 6.65
C VAL A 57 -17.59 -0.08 7.33
N GLN A 58 -17.53 -1.39 7.63
CA GLN A 58 -18.60 -2.07 8.38
C GLN A 58 -18.79 -1.45 9.77
N ALA A 59 -17.71 -1.20 10.51
CA ALA A 59 -17.81 -0.55 11.81
C ALA A 59 -18.44 0.85 11.72
N ALA A 60 -18.14 1.60 10.67
CA ALA A 60 -18.77 2.91 10.43
C ALA A 60 -20.28 2.79 10.15
N MET A 61 -20.69 1.77 9.38
CA MET A 61 -22.11 1.44 9.17
C MET A 61 -22.81 1.11 10.49
N ASP A 62 -22.22 0.23 11.29
CA ASP A 62 -22.78 -0.20 12.58
C ASP A 62 -22.92 0.99 13.54
N LEU A 63 -21.93 1.89 13.57
CA LEU A 63 -21.97 3.12 14.36
C LEU A 63 -23.08 4.08 13.90
N TYR A 64 -23.25 4.27 12.58
CA TYR A 64 -24.33 5.09 12.04
C TYR A 64 -25.70 4.53 12.44
N MET A 65 -25.90 3.21 12.30
CA MET A 65 -27.14 2.54 12.65
C MET A 65 -27.42 2.62 14.15
N ALA A 66 -26.38 2.51 14.98
CA ALA A 66 -26.49 2.70 16.43
C ALA A 66 -26.87 4.14 16.80
N ASP A 67 -26.24 5.16 16.20
CA ASP A 67 -26.53 6.57 16.50
C ASP A 67 -27.94 6.98 16.05
N THR A 68 -28.38 6.50 14.89
CA THR A 68 -29.72 6.75 14.37
C THR A 68 -30.81 5.87 14.97
N SER A 69 -30.43 4.94 15.86
CA SER A 69 -31.33 3.91 16.42
C SER A 69 -32.11 3.15 15.34
N SER A 70 -31.51 2.99 14.16
CA SER A 70 -32.13 2.32 13.02
C SER A 70 -31.63 0.88 12.89
N LEU A 71 -32.56 -0.03 12.62
CA LEU A 71 -32.23 -1.43 12.30
C LEU A 71 -32.09 -1.67 10.80
N ALA A 72 -32.29 -0.62 9.99
CA ALA A 72 -32.18 -0.71 8.54
C ALA A 72 -31.61 0.58 7.92
N VAL A 73 -30.94 0.42 6.80
CA VAL A 73 -30.45 1.54 5.96
C VAL A 73 -30.96 1.40 4.54
N THR A 74 -30.88 2.48 3.77
CA THR A 74 -31.17 2.43 2.33
C THR A 74 -30.11 1.60 1.64
N ALA A 75 -30.49 0.44 1.09
CA ALA A 75 -29.56 -0.42 0.37
C ALA A 75 -28.98 0.30 -0.86
N ASN A 76 -27.68 0.10 -1.11
CA ASN A 76 -27.02 0.63 -2.29
C ASN A 76 -26.35 -0.49 -3.07
N ALA A 77 -26.86 -0.74 -4.28
CA ALA A 77 -26.31 -1.71 -5.21
C ALA A 77 -25.22 -1.13 -6.13
N VAL A 78 -24.97 0.18 -6.08
CA VAL A 78 -23.93 0.85 -6.87
C VAL A 78 -22.67 0.99 -6.03
N ALA A 79 -21.59 0.34 -6.49
CA ALA A 79 -20.32 0.35 -5.79
C ALA A 79 -19.77 1.79 -5.67
N THR A 80 -19.54 2.25 -4.45
CA THR A 80 -18.96 3.57 -4.17
C THR A 80 -17.78 3.46 -3.20
N GLY A 81 -16.79 4.32 -3.36
CA GLY A 81 -15.75 4.58 -2.35
C GLY A 81 -15.88 5.97 -1.73
N ASP A 82 -16.89 6.72 -2.15
CA ASP A 82 -17.23 8.04 -1.63
C ASP A 82 -18.55 7.95 -0.85
N PHE A 83 -18.47 8.25 0.45
CA PHE A 83 -19.58 8.10 1.40
C PHE A 83 -20.15 9.45 1.85
N THR A 84 -19.97 10.50 1.02
CA THR A 84 -20.37 11.88 1.35
C THR A 84 -21.81 12.21 0.95
N VAL A 85 -22.37 11.49 -0.02
CA VAL A 85 -23.74 11.73 -0.56
C VAL A 85 -24.59 10.46 -0.58
N SER A 86 -24.10 9.36 -0.02
CA SER A 86 -24.85 8.11 0.14
C SER A 86 -25.85 8.21 1.29
N ASP A 87 -26.93 7.42 1.26
CA ASP A 87 -27.72 7.12 2.44
C ASP A 87 -27.41 5.67 2.84
N PRO A 88 -26.63 5.42 3.91
CA PRO A 88 -26.21 6.37 4.95
C PRO A 88 -24.96 7.19 4.57
N VAL A 89 -24.89 8.42 5.10
CA VAL A 89 -23.72 9.32 4.93
C VAL A 89 -22.69 8.96 6.01
N LEU A 90 -21.68 8.17 5.64
CA LEU A 90 -20.63 7.75 6.60
C LEU A 90 -19.49 8.75 6.70
N SER A 91 -19.18 9.49 5.63
CA SER A 91 -18.10 10.48 5.62
C SER A 91 -18.66 11.90 5.74
N PRO A 92 -18.09 12.78 6.58
CA PRO A 92 -16.86 12.59 7.38
C PRO A 92 -17.11 12.13 8.83
N ALA A 93 -18.36 11.89 9.22
CA ALA A 93 -18.75 11.70 10.63
C ALA A 93 -18.27 10.37 11.24
N TYR A 94 -18.38 9.27 10.48
CA TYR A 94 -18.09 7.90 10.92
C TYR A 94 -16.84 7.33 10.24
N LEU A 95 -16.57 7.76 9.01
CA LEU A 95 -15.43 7.34 8.22
C LEU A 95 -14.45 8.49 8.01
N ARG A 96 -13.19 8.30 8.41
CA ARG A 96 -12.14 9.33 8.28
C ARG A 96 -11.44 9.32 6.93
N GLN A 97 -11.43 8.20 6.22
CA GLN A 97 -10.81 8.08 4.92
C GLN A 97 -11.87 8.26 3.83
N ASN A 98 -11.71 9.28 3.00
CA ASN A 98 -12.58 9.55 1.85
C ASN A 98 -11.74 10.11 0.69
N PRO A 99 -11.76 9.51 -0.50
CA PRO A 99 -12.40 8.21 -0.82
C PRO A 99 -11.65 7.03 -0.19
N THR A 100 -12.34 5.92 0.03
CA THR A 100 -11.72 4.63 0.37
C THR A 100 -10.92 4.07 -0.80
N LYS A 101 -9.99 3.16 -0.53
CA LYS A 101 -9.23 2.46 -1.58
C LYS A 101 -10.11 1.54 -2.40
N CYS A 102 -10.97 0.78 -1.73
CA CYS A 102 -11.92 -0.11 -2.38
C CYS A 102 -13.30 0.55 -2.51
N THR A 103 -14.14 -0.03 -3.36
CA THR A 103 -15.56 0.34 -3.49
C THR A 103 -16.46 -0.69 -2.84
N TYR A 104 -17.58 -0.23 -2.31
CA TYR A 104 -18.50 -1.02 -1.49
C TYR A 104 -19.94 -0.86 -1.93
N THR A 105 -20.71 -1.93 -1.78
CA THR A 105 -22.17 -1.95 -1.80
C THR A 105 -22.67 -2.38 -0.42
N TRP A 106 -23.94 -2.15 -0.12
CA TRP A 106 -24.54 -2.61 1.14
C TRP A 106 -26.01 -2.94 0.98
N ASP A 107 -26.47 -3.85 1.83
CA ASP A 107 -27.86 -4.24 1.90
C ASP A 107 -28.65 -3.39 2.92
N VAL A 108 -29.94 -3.72 3.07
CA VAL A 108 -30.82 -3.03 4.01
C VAL A 108 -30.44 -3.27 5.48
N ALA A 109 -29.67 -4.31 5.79
CA ALA A 109 -29.20 -4.59 7.13
C ALA A 109 -27.90 -3.83 7.46
N GLY A 110 -27.35 -3.06 6.52
CA GLY A 110 -26.10 -2.34 6.70
C GLY A 110 -24.86 -3.20 6.51
N LEU A 111 -24.99 -4.40 5.90
CA LEU A 111 -23.85 -5.26 5.61
C LEU A 111 -23.08 -4.72 4.41
N ALA A 112 -21.90 -4.15 4.66
CA ALA A 112 -21.01 -3.65 3.62
C ALA A 112 -20.25 -4.81 2.95
N THR A 113 -20.37 -4.89 1.62
CA THR A 113 -19.68 -5.87 0.79
C THR A 113 -18.68 -5.15 -0.10
N GLN A 114 -17.42 -5.58 -0.04
CA GLN A 114 -16.35 -5.07 -0.91
C GLN A 114 -16.56 -5.58 -2.34
N VAL A 115 -16.57 -4.67 -3.32
CA VAL A 115 -16.83 -4.99 -4.74
C VAL A 115 -15.55 -5.02 -5.56
N ALA A 116 -14.72 -3.97 -5.45
CA ALA A 116 -13.47 -3.87 -6.19
C ALA A 116 -12.42 -3.11 -5.39
N CYS A 117 -11.18 -3.54 -5.49
CA CYS A 117 -10.01 -2.86 -4.97
C CYS A 117 -8.98 -2.65 -6.11
N PRO A 118 -8.25 -1.54 -6.11
CA PRO A 118 -7.17 -1.27 -7.06
C PRO A 118 -5.98 -2.23 -6.89
#